data_AF-A0A0W1ATH7-F1
#
_entry.id   AF-A0A0W1ATH7-F1
#
_cell.length_a   1.000
_cell.length_b   1.000
_cell.length_c   1.000
_cell.angle_alpha   90.00
_cell.angle_beta   90.00
_cell.angle_gamma   90.00
#
_symmetry.space_group_name_H-M   'P 1'
#
loop_
_entity.id
_entity.type
_entity.pdbx_description
1 polymer ?
#
loop_
_entity_poly.entity_id
_entity_poly.type
_entity_poly.pdbx_seq_one_letter_code
_entity_poly.pdbx_strand_id
1 'polypeptide(L)'
;MLRNKVTDELSIFEVKSIPLRFIVSLIFIHILFTLVVNLILFANGTLSVIAKSTNGWINETLAANLFGLVLEVVIFLCMIAKLSLRDLGLTKKKVFAGMIGTLLFWIAINMVDLGMTLLTHSSLSFNSDIFRNSNVVFTELLGQIFGNALLEEVLFRGFLLVQIYLLLKKVNNNTSRIVYAMFISQSIFAAIHIPNRIYSGLVGLDFVYDFIILVILGVIFSLLYVLTKNLFFVIGVHSLMNVQIMFWDSSFTNTATLICVLLLTCLLICFKRKEFRAQKSEGAVPS
;
A
#
# COMPACT_ATOMS: atom_id res chain seq x y z
N MET A 1 37.73 15.94 -6.05
CA MET A 1 37.27 15.38 -4.77
C MET A 1 35.82 15.79 -4.39
N LEU A 2 34.99 16.24 -5.34
CA LEU A 2 33.61 16.73 -5.10
C LEU A 2 32.51 15.86 -5.75
N ARG A 3 32.85 14.69 -6.29
CA ARG A 3 31.90 13.83 -7.04
C ARG A 3 31.12 12.83 -6.16
N ASN A 4 31.39 12.78 -4.85
CA ASN A 4 30.90 11.70 -3.99
C ASN A 4 29.81 12.08 -2.96
N LYS A 5 29.48 13.37 -2.75
CA LYS A 5 28.44 13.74 -1.77
C LYS A 5 27.01 13.66 -2.32
N VAL A 6 26.81 13.77 -3.62
CA VAL A 6 25.47 13.70 -4.25
C VAL A 6 25.02 12.24 -4.47
N THR A 7 25.96 11.29 -4.50
CA THR A 7 25.65 9.86 -4.69
C THR A 7 25.24 9.15 -3.41
N ASP A 8 25.71 9.61 -2.24
CA ASP A 8 25.39 8.97 -0.95
C ASP A 8 23.96 9.31 -0.45
N GLU A 9 23.40 10.46 -0.82
CA GLU A 9 22.01 10.81 -0.47
C GLU A 9 20.95 10.04 -1.27
N LEU A 10 21.38 9.28 -2.29
CA LEU A 10 20.50 8.56 -3.21
C LEU A 10 20.51 7.03 -3.03
N SER A 11 21.13 6.47 -1.97
CA SER A 11 20.70 5.15 -1.51
C SER A 11 19.35 5.30 -0.80
N ILE A 12 18.27 5.46 -1.58
CA ILE A 12 16.89 5.52 -1.08
C ILE A 12 16.62 4.34 -0.12
N PHE A 13 17.34 3.24 -0.32
CA PHE A 13 17.28 2.02 0.46
C PHE A 13 18.69 1.57 0.87
N GLU A 14 19.11 1.87 2.09
CA GLU A 14 20.20 1.13 2.77
C GLU A 14 19.67 -0.25 3.17
N VAL A 15 19.52 -1.14 2.19
CA VAL A 15 18.86 -2.44 2.36
C VAL A 15 19.72 -3.54 1.78
N LYS A 16 19.77 -4.67 2.49
CA LYS A 16 20.47 -5.88 2.03
C LYS A 16 19.89 -6.37 0.70
N SER A 17 20.74 -6.51 -0.32
CA SER A 17 20.37 -7.15 -1.59
C SER A 17 20.22 -8.66 -1.39
N ILE A 18 19.10 -9.20 -1.87
CA ILE A 18 18.75 -10.61 -1.75
C ILE A 18 18.89 -11.30 -3.12
N PRO A 19 19.38 -12.55 -3.18
CA PRO A 19 19.50 -13.28 -4.45
C PRO A 19 18.14 -13.46 -5.15
N LEU A 20 18.15 -13.39 -6.50
CA LEU A 20 16.95 -13.48 -7.33
C LEU A 20 16.06 -14.69 -7.01
N ARG A 21 16.66 -15.85 -6.69
CA ARG A 21 15.91 -17.07 -6.33
C ARG A 21 14.95 -16.85 -5.16
N PHE A 22 15.30 -16.04 -4.16
CA PHE A 22 14.42 -15.76 -3.02
C PHE A 22 13.29 -14.81 -3.41
N ILE A 23 13.54 -13.85 -4.31
CA ILE A 23 12.51 -12.95 -4.83
C ILE A 23 11.46 -13.76 -5.61
N VAL A 24 11.91 -14.63 -6.52
CA VAL A 24 11.02 -15.51 -7.29
C VAL A 24 10.27 -16.48 -6.38
N SER A 25 10.95 -17.05 -5.37
CA SER A 25 10.32 -17.95 -4.39
C SER A 25 9.23 -17.23 -3.58
N LEU A 26 9.47 -16.00 -3.14
CA LEU A 26 8.44 -15.21 -2.44
C LEU A 26 7.22 -14.98 -3.33
N ILE A 27 7.42 -14.55 -4.58
CA ILE A 27 6.33 -14.33 -5.52
C ILE A 27 5.50 -15.61 -5.68
N PHE A 28 6.17 -16.75 -5.84
CA PHE A 28 5.49 -18.04 -5.95
C PHE A 28 4.73 -18.44 -4.69
N ILE A 29 5.35 -18.28 -3.50
CA ILE A 29 4.71 -18.53 -2.21
C ILE A 29 3.47 -17.64 -2.05
N HIS A 30 3.58 -16.36 -2.39
CA HIS A 30 2.47 -15.42 -2.28
C HIS A 30 1.33 -15.77 -3.23
N ILE A 31 1.61 -16.17 -4.48
CA ILE A 31 0.60 -16.67 -5.41
C ILE A 31 -0.11 -17.89 -4.82
N LEU A 32 0.63 -18.87 -4.30
CA LEU A 32 0.02 -20.05 -3.67
C LEU A 32 -0.83 -19.67 -2.45
N PHE A 33 -0.33 -18.77 -1.61
CA PHE A 33 -1.03 -18.28 -0.44
C PHE A 33 -2.35 -17.60 -0.84
N THR A 34 -2.34 -16.66 -1.79
CA THR A 34 -3.54 -15.95 -2.23
C THR A 34 -4.53 -16.88 -2.92
N LEU A 35 -4.07 -17.88 -3.68
CA LEU A 35 -4.93 -18.92 -4.26
C LEU A 35 -5.63 -19.75 -3.17
N VAL A 36 -4.88 -20.22 -2.16
CA VAL A 36 -5.44 -21.00 -1.06
C VAL A 36 -6.44 -20.15 -0.25
N VAL A 37 -6.07 -18.91 0.09
CA VAL A 37 -6.94 -18.03 0.86
C VAL A 37 -8.24 -17.74 0.11
N ASN A 38 -8.15 -17.26 -1.14
CA ASN A 38 -9.33 -16.83 -1.88
C ASN A 38 -10.19 -18.01 -2.37
N LEU A 39 -9.57 -19.03 -2.96
CA LEU A 39 -10.28 -20.10 -3.66
C LEU A 39 -10.68 -21.27 -2.76
N ILE A 40 -10.09 -21.37 -1.56
CA ILE A 40 -10.37 -22.47 -0.63
C ILE A 40 -10.91 -21.92 0.69
N LEU A 41 -10.16 -21.07 1.38
CA LEU A 41 -10.53 -20.64 2.73
C LEU A 41 -11.76 -19.73 2.73
N PHE A 42 -11.76 -18.70 1.90
CA PHE A 42 -12.89 -17.76 1.75
C PHE A 42 -14.05 -18.41 1.00
N ALA A 43 -13.80 -19.07 -0.14
CA ALA A 43 -14.85 -19.73 -0.92
C ALA A 43 -15.67 -20.74 -0.10
N ASN A 44 -15.03 -21.51 0.79
CA ASN A 44 -15.72 -22.47 1.66
C ASN A 44 -16.20 -21.88 3.00
N GLY A 45 -15.97 -20.59 3.25
CA GLY A 45 -16.31 -19.94 4.53
C GLY A 45 -15.58 -20.54 5.73
N THR A 46 -14.40 -21.15 5.52
CA THR A 46 -13.65 -21.90 6.56
C THR A 46 -13.32 -20.99 7.76
N LEU A 47 -12.96 -19.74 7.47
CA LEU A 47 -12.61 -18.76 8.50
C LEU A 47 -13.82 -18.07 9.15
N SER A 48 -15.03 -18.27 8.62
CA SER A 48 -16.25 -17.66 9.18
C SER A 48 -16.56 -18.14 10.59
N VAL A 49 -16.06 -19.32 10.97
CA VAL A 49 -16.16 -19.83 12.35
C VAL A 49 -15.45 -18.90 13.33
N ILE A 50 -14.32 -18.31 12.93
CA ILE A 50 -13.57 -17.36 13.77
C ILE A 50 -14.36 -16.06 13.91
N ALA A 51 -14.88 -15.52 12.80
CA ALA A 51 -15.71 -14.32 12.80
C ALA A 51 -16.94 -14.48 13.70
N LYS A 52 -17.66 -15.61 13.57
CA LYS A 52 -18.82 -15.92 14.42
C LYS A 52 -18.44 -16.07 15.90
N SER A 53 -17.35 -16.78 16.20
CA SER A 53 -16.91 -17.04 17.58
C SER A 53 -16.38 -15.79 18.28
N THR A 54 -15.92 -14.79 17.53
CA THR A 54 -15.42 -13.51 18.04
C THR A 54 -16.45 -12.39 17.94
N ASN A 55 -17.70 -12.69 17.58
CA ASN A 55 -18.75 -11.69 17.33
C ASN A 55 -18.28 -10.57 16.36
N GLY A 56 -17.54 -10.96 15.33
CA GLY A 56 -17.03 -10.06 14.30
C GLY A 56 -15.77 -9.28 14.66
N TRP A 57 -15.18 -9.44 15.86
CA TRP A 57 -13.94 -8.76 16.25
C TRP A 57 -12.67 -9.30 15.57
N ILE A 58 -12.75 -10.51 15.01
CA ILE A 58 -11.73 -11.08 14.12
C ILE A 58 -12.44 -11.59 12.87
N ASN A 59 -12.43 -10.79 11.80
CA ASN A 59 -13.00 -11.21 10.52
C ASN A 59 -12.06 -12.16 9.75
N GLU A 60 -12.57 -12.73 8.67
CA GLU A 60 -11.85 -13.69 7.83
C GLU A 60 -10.60 -13.07 7.21
N THR A 61 -10.67 -11.80 6.79
CA THR A 61 -9.55 -11.05 6.20
C THR A 61 -8.39 -10.91 7.18
N LEU A 62 -8.67 -10.51 8.42
CA LEU A 62 -7.66 -10.40 9.47
C LEU A 62 -7.04 -11.77 9.76
N ALA A 63 -7.88 -12.79 9.97
CA ALA A 63 -7.42 -14.13 10.28
C ALA A 63 -6.49 -14.69 9.18
N ALA A 64 -6.92 -14.66 7.92
CA ALA A 64 -6.13 -15.15 6.80
C ALA A 64 -4.79 -14.42 6.69
N ASN A 65 -4.80 -13.09 6.73
CA ASN A 65 -3.59 -12.31 6.51
C ASN A 65 -2.64 -12.31 7.71
N LEU A 66 -3.10 -12.60 8.93
CA LEU A 66 -2.21 -12.91 10.05
C LEU A 66 -1.38 -14.17 9.77
N PHE A 67 -1.99 -15.22 9.19
CA PHE A 67 -1.23 -16.39 8.73
C PHE A 67 -0.22 -16.01 7.63
N GLY A 68 -0.63 -15.19 6.66
CA GLY A 68 0.25 -14.67 5.61
C GLY A 68 1.44 -13.88 6.16
N LEU A 69 1.21 -13.00 7.14
CA LEU A 69 2.27 -12.24 7.81
C LEU A 69 3.27 -13.15 8.53
N VAL A 70 2.78 -14.19 9.23
CA VAL A 70 3.68 -15.16 9.88
C VAL A 70 4.47 -15.94 8.83
N LEU A 71 3.81 -16.46 7.80
CA LEU A 71 4.46 -17.29 6.77
C LEU A 71 5.44 -16.50 5.91
N GLU A 72 4.99 -15.41 5.31
CA GLU A 72 5.75 -14.69 4.29
C GLU A 72 6.71 -13.68 4.92
N VAL A 73 6.26 -12.92 5.92
CA VAL A 73 7.10 -11.87 6.51
C VAL A 73 8.01 -12.43 7.59
N VAL A 74 7.45 -13.11 8.62
CA VAL A 74 8.26 -13.58 9.75
C VAL A 74 9.14 -14.77 9.35
N ILE A 75 8.56 -15.85 8.83
CA ILE A 75 9.31 -17.07 8.50
C ILE A 75 10.16 -16.84 7.25
N PHE A 76 9.55 -16.46 6.12
CA PHE A 76 10.29 -16.41 4.87
C PHE A 76 11.25 -15.20 4.79
N LEU A 77 10.78 -13.97 4.98
CA LEU A 77 11.64 -12.79 4.86
C LEU A 77 12.60 -12.62 6.05
N CYS A 78 12.11 -12.71 7.29
CA CYS A 78 12.95 -12.45 8.46
C CYS A 78 13.83 -13.64 8.85
N MET A 79 13.31 -14.87 8.93
CA MET A 79 14.11 -16.03 9.37
C MET A 79 14.94 -16.65 8.25
N ILE A 80 14.33 -16.90 7.08
CA ILE A 80 15.01 -17.59 5.96
C ILE A 80 15.89 -16.62 5.16
N ALA A 81 15.34 -15.49 4.69
CA ALA A 81 16.10 -14.50 3.92
C ALA A 81 16.98 -13.58 4.80
N LYS A 82 16.81 -13.65 6.13
CA LYS A 82 17.58 -12.90 7.13
C LYS A 82 17.51 -11.39 6.88
N LEU A 83 16.30 -10.88 6.59
CA LEU A 83 16.01 -9.45 6.52
C LEU A 83 15.51 -8.95 7.88
N SER A 84 16.00 -7.80 8.30
CA SER A 84 15.45 -7.13 9.48
C SER A 84 14.15 -6.40 9.12
N LEU A 85 13.31 -6.10 10.11
CA LEU A 85 12.13 -5.25 9.90
C LEU A 85 12.51 -3.86 9.34
N ARG A 86 13.70 -3.36 9.67
CA ARG A 86 14.23 -2.11 9.11
C ARG A 86 14.49 -2.22 7.61
N ASP A 87 15.01 -3.35 7.14
CA ASP A 87 15.22 -3.61 5.70
C ASP A 87 13.89 -3.56 4.92
N LEU A 88 12.79 -3.94 5.57
CA LEU A 88 11.44 -3.91 5.02
C LEU A 88 10.75 -2.54 5.18
N GLY A 89 11.44 -1.53 5.71
CA GLY A 89 10.86 -0.19 5.94
C GLY A 89 10.04 -0.05 7.24
N LEU A 90 9.89 -1.12 8.02
CA LEU A 90 9.16 -1.14 9.30
C LEU A 90 10.05 -0.62 10.43
N THR A 91 10.08 0.71 10.58
CA THR A 91 10.89 1.39 11.59
C THR A 91 10.04 2.10 12.64
N LYS A 92 10.28 1.83 13.94
CA LYS A 92 9.49 2.41 15.05
C LYS A 92 9.39 3.94 14.99
N LYS A 93 10.47 4.61 14.56
CA LYS A 93 10.53 6.08 14.43
C LYS A 93 9.48 6.66 13.46
N LYS A 94 8.99 5.86 12.51
CA LYS A 94 8.03 6.29 11.49
C LYS A 94 6.58 5.93 11.81
N VAL A 95 6.33 5.12 12.83
CA VAL A 95 4.99 4.68 13.23
C VAL A 95 4.11 5.88 13.54
N PHE A 96 4.55 6.75 14.45
CA PHE A 96 3.75 7.89 14.89
C PHE A 96 3.44 8.87 13.75
N ALA A 97 4.45 9.21 12.94
CA ALA A 97 4.25 10.04 11.75
C ALA A 97 3.32 9.38 10.72
N GLY A 98 3.38 8.05 10.58
CA GLY A 98 2.51 7.29 9.70
C GLY A 98 1.06 7.35 10.18
N MET A 99 0.82 7.11 11.47
CA MET A 99 -0.50 7.19 12.09
C MET A 99 -1.12 8.59 11.96
N ILE A 100 -0.36 9.65 12.26
CA ILE A 100 -0.84 11.03 12.09
C ILE A 100 -1.18 11.29 10.62
N GLY A 101 -0.31 10.89 9.69
CA GLY A 101 -0.56 11.05 8.26
C GLY A 101 -1.85 10.36 7.83
N THR A 102 -2.07 9.12 8.26
CA THR A 102 -3.29 8.35 7.98
C THR A 102 -4.52 9.02 8.56
N LEU A 103 -4.46 9.52 9.80
CA LEU A 103 -5.57 10.24 10.42
C LEU A 103 -5.91 11.53 9.65
N LEU A 104 -4.90 12.32 9.29
CA LEU A 104 -5.10 13.55 8.51
C LEU A 104 -5.67 13.25 7.12
N PHE A 105 -5.21 12.17 6.49
CA PHE A 105 -5.74 11.71 5.21
C PHE A 105 -7.20 11.28 5.33
N TRP A 106 -7.57 10.53 6.37
CA TRP A 106 -8.95 10.15 6.66
C TRP A 106 -9.87 11.36 6.88
N ILE A 107 -9.41 12.37 7.65
CA ILE A 107 -10.14 13.63 7.85
C ILE A 107 -10.35 14.31 6.49
N ALA A 108 -9.30 14.39 5.66
CA ALA A 108 -9.40 15.01 4.33
C ALA A 108 -10.45 14.33 3.45
N ILE A 109 -10.51 12.99 3.43
CA ILE A 109 -11.52 12.25 2.66
C ILE A 109 -12.93 12.61 3.14
N ASN A 110 -13.18 12.62 4.45
CA ASN A 110 -14.49 12.99 5.01
C ASN A 110 -14.88 14.43 4.70
N MET A 111 -13.91 15.36 4.69
CA MET A 111 -14.17 16.77 4.34
C MET A 111 -14.49 16.94 2.86
N VAL A 112 -13.80 16.23 1.97
CA VAL A 112 -14.07 16.27 0.52
C VAL A 112 -15.42 15.63 0.20
N ASP A 113 -15.74 14.51 0.85
CA ASP A 113 -17.03 13.83 0.72
C ASP A 113 -18.22 14.70 1.19
N LEU A 114 -18.07 15.34 2.36
CA LEU A 114 -19.05 16.32 2.85
C LEU A 114 -19.21 17.49 1.87
N GLY A 115 -18.09 18.05 1.40
CA GLY A 115 -18.10 19.15 0.44
C GLY A 115 -18.86 18.79 -0.84
N MET A 116 -18.62 17.61 -1.40
CA MET A 116 -19.34 17.14 -2.60
C MET A 116 -20.83 16.97 -2.32
N THR A 117 -21.20 16.32 -1.21
CA THR A 117 -22.60 16.11 -0.82
C THR A 117 -23.36 17.44 -0.72
N LEU A 118 -22.73 18.45 -0.12
CA LEU A 118 -23.33 19.80 0.00
C LEU A 118 -23.44 20.51 -1.36
N LEU A 119 -22.41 20.41 -2.21
CA LEU A 119 -22.39 21.04 -3.54
C LEU A 119 -23.39 20.42 -4.51
N THR A 120 -23.69 19.13 -4.38
CA THR A 120 -24.67 18.43 -5.23
C THR A 120 -26.08 18.43 -4.65
N HIS A 121 -26.30 19.13 -3.52
CA HIS A 121 -27.57 19.15 -2.78
C HIS A 121 -28.12 17.76 -2.49
N SER A 122 -27.23 16.78 -2.30
CA SER A 122 -27.60 15.41 -1.93
C SER A 122 -28.00 15.35 -0.45
N SER A 123 -28.80 14.36 -0.07
CA SER A 123 -29.23 14.20 1.32
C SER A 123 -28.03 13.90 2.23
N LEU A 124 -27.87 14.70 3.28
CA LEU A 124 -26.84 14.46 4.29
C LEU A 124 -27.41 13.58 5.41
N SER A 125 -27.02 12.31 5.42
CA SER A 125 -27.32 11.36 6.49
C SER A 125 -26.04 10.86 7.14
N PHE A 126 -26.08 10.65 8.46
CA PHE A 126 -24.99 9.98 9.15
C PHE A 126 -24.93 8.51 8.76
N ASN A 127 -23.71 8.00 8.58
CA ASN A 127 -23.48 6.59 8.43
C ASN A 127 -23.81 5.86 9.74
N SER A 128 -24.96 5.19 9.76
CA SER A 128 -25.43 4.50 10.96
C SER A 128 -24.63 3.23 11.29
N ASP A 129 -23.91 2.65 10.33
CA ASP A 129 -23.14 1.42 10.53
C ASP A 129 -21.95 1.63 11.46
N ILE A 130 -21.33 2.81 11.45
CA ILE A 130 -20.26 3.16 12.40
C ILE A 130 -20.74 3.04 13.86
N PHE A 131 -22.02 3.30 14.12
CA PHE A 131 -22.60 3.29 15.46
C PHE A 131 -23.32 2.00 15.81
N ARG A 132 -24.01 1.37 14.84
CA ARG A 132 -24.83 0.17 15.06
C ARG A 132 -24.07 -1.13 14.82
N ASN A 133 -23.13 -1.12 13.89
CA ASN A 133 -22.35 -2.29 13.46
C ASN A 133 -20.84 -2.03 13.64
N SER A 134 -20.48 -1.30 14.70
CA SER A 134 -19.12 -0.79 14.92
C SER A 134 -18.07 -1.91 14.95
N ASN A 135 -18.40 -3.06 15.54
CA ASN A 135 -17.54 -4.24 15.56
C ASN A 135 -17.17 -4.71 14.15
N VAL A 136 -18.12 -4.74 13.22
CA VAL A 136 -17.88 -5.16 11.83
C VAL A 136 -17.04 -4.11 11.10
N VAL A 137 -17.49 -2.85 11.12
CA VAL A 137 -16.84 -1.74 10.40
C VAL A 137 -15.39 -1.53 10.87
N PHE A 138 -15.15 -1.47 12.18
CA PHE A 138 -13.79 -1.29 12.68
C PHE A 138 -12.93 -2.53 12.47
N THR A 139 -13.49 -3.74 12.54
CA THR A 139 -12.71 -4.96 12.29
C THR A 139 -12.34 -5.10 10.82
N GLU A 140 -13.16 -4.64 9.88
CA GLU A 140 -12.77 -4.55 8.46
C GLU A 140 -11.53 -3.67 8.29
N LEU A 141 -11.52 -2.48 8.90
CA LEU A 141 -10.36 -1.61 8.86
C LEU A 141 -9.15 -2.24 9.57
N LEU A 142 -9.34 -2.87 10.73
CA LEU A 142 -8.26 -3.58 11.43
C LEU A 142 -7.70 -4.74 10.59
N GLY A 143 -8.57 -5.46 9.87
CA GLY A 143 -8.20 -6.52 8.93
C GLY A 143 -7.36 -6.02 7.76
N GLN A 144 -7.52 -4.76 7.38
CA GLN A 144 -6.62 -4.10 6.42
C GLN A 144 -5.30 -3.68 7.10
N ILE A 145 -5.38 -2.86 8.17
CA ILE A 145 -4.22 -2.24 8.83
C ILE A 145 -3.25 -3.28 9.40
N PHE A 146 -3.75 -4.37 9.96
CA PHE A 146 -2.96 -5.42 10.59
C PHE A 146 -2.95 -6.73 9.80
N GLY A 147 -3.60 -6.76 8.63
CA GLY A 147 -3.71 -7.92 7.77
C GLY A 147 -3.36 -7.58 6.34
N ASN A 148 -4.36 -7.44 5.48
CA ASN A 148 -4.21 -7.41 4.03
C ASN A 148 -3.28 -6.29 3.54
N ALA A 149 -3.60 -5.04 3.84
CA ALA A 149 -2.80 -3.91 3.41
C ALA A 149 -1.38 -3.95 4.02
N LEU A 150 -1.23 -4.35 5.29
CA LEU A 150 0.09 -4.52 5.89
C LEU A 150 0.93 -5.57 5.15
N LEU A 151 0.36 -6.74 4.89
CA LEU A 151 1.04 -7.82 4.17
C LEU A 151 1.47 -7.33 2.79
N GLU A 152 0.52 -6.83 1.99
CA GLU A 152 0.80 -6.36 0.64
C GLU A 152 1.83 -5.22 0.62
N GLU A 153 1.70 -4.19 1.46
CA GLU A 153 2.66 -3.09 1.48
C GLU A 153 4.06 -3.56 1.87
N VAL A 154 4.20 -4.48 2.83
CA VAL A 154 5.51 -5.05 3.19
C VAL A 154 6.12 -5.82 2.03
N LEU A 155 5.35 -6.68 1.37
CA LEU A 155 5.83 -7.50 0.26
C LEU A 155 6.18 -6.67 -0.97
N PHE A 156 5.31 -5.73 -1.36
CA PHE A 156 5.46 -5.01 -2.63
C PHE A 156 6.28 -3.74 -2.49
N ARG A 157 6.10 -2.94 -1.42
CA ARG A 157 6.80 -1.65 -1.26
C ARG A 157 8.03 -1.80 -0.37
N GLY A 158 7.90 -2.53 0.73
CA GLY A 158 9.00 -2.82 1.66
C GLY A 158 10.08 -3.72 1.04
N PHE A 159 9.68 -4.74 0.28
CA PHE A 159 10.59 -5.74 -0.28
C PHE A 159 10.74 -5.66 -1.81
N LEU A 160 9.71 -5.99 -2.59
CA LEU A 160 9.84 -6.27 -4.02
C LEU A 160 10.31 -5.05 -4.83
N LEU A 161 9.71 -3.88 -4.61
CA LEU A 161 10.13 -2.61 -5.22
C LEU A 161 11.62 -2.33 -4.96
N VAL A 162 12.04 -2.48 -3.70
CA VAL A 162 13.43 -2.24 -3.28
C VAL A 162 14.38 -3.22 -3.95
N GLN A 163 14.04 -4.51 -3.95
CA GLN A 163 14.91 -5.53 -4.55
C GLN A 163 14.98 -5.42 -6.07
N ILE A 164 13.88 -5.09 -6.77
CA ILE A 164 13.91 -4.82 -8.20
C ILE A 164 14.77 -3.58 -8.49
N TYR A 165 14.62 -2.51 -7.71
CA TYR A 165 15.50 -1.35 -7.81
C TYR A 165 16.96 -1.80 -7.68
N LEU A 166 17.32 -2.60 -6.67
CA LEU A 166 18.68 -3.12 -6.47
C LEU A 166 19.17 -4.04 -7.60
N LEU A 167 18.30 -4.79 -8.29
CA LEU A 167 18.64 -5.63 -9.44
C LEU A 167 18.94 -4.81 -10.70
N LEU A 168 18.29 -3.66 -10.89
CA LEU A 168 18.46 -2.79 -12.05
C LEU A 168 19.75 -1.95 -12.03
N LYS A 169 20.87 -2.51 -11.55
CA LYS A 169 22.17 -1.82 -11.40
C LYS A 169 22.73 -1.25 -12.70
N LYS A 170 22.34 -1.81 -13.85
CA LYS A 170 22.77 -1.36 -15.18
C LYS A 170 22.11 -0.06 -15.64
N VAL A 171 21.03 0.37 -14.97
CA VAL A 171 20.35 1.63 -15.27
C VAL A 171 21.05 2.75 -14.51
N ASN A 172 21.86 3.55 -15.23
CA ASN A 172 22.71 4.58 -14.62
C ASN A 172 21.92 5.75 -14.00
N ASN A 173 20.75 6.09 -14.54
CA ASN A 173 19.91 7.17 -14.02
C ASN A 173 19.03 6.66 -12.87
N ASN A 174 19.24 7.18 -11.66
CA ASN A 174 18.49 6.77 -10.47
C ASN A 174 16.97 6.99 -10.60
N THR A 175 16.54 8.08 -11.23
CA THR A 175 15.12 8.37 -11.47
C THR A 175 14.50 7.35 -12.41
N SER A 176 15.14 7.05 -13.55
CA SER A 176 14.66 6.01 -14.48
C SER A 176 14.65 4.64 -13.81
N ARG A 177 15.67 4.35 -13.00
CA ARG A 177 15.78 3.07 -12.28
C ARG A 177 14.65 2.86 -11.27
N ILE A 178 14.28 3.88 -10.49
CA ILE A 178 13.15 3.78 -9.57
C ILE A 178 11.82 3.69 -10.32
N VAL A 179 11.65 4.44 -11.42
CA VAL A 179 10.45 4.37 -12.26
C VAL A 179 10.27 2.97 -12.83
N TYR A 180 11.32 2.36 -13.39
CA TYR A 180 11.26 0.99 -13.88
C TYR A 180 10.97 -0.02 -12.75
N ALA A 181 11.59 0.16 -11.58
CA ALA A 181 11.33 -0.70 -10.44
C ALA A 181 9.87 -0.63 -9.97
N MET A 182 9.28 0.56 -9.98
CA MET A 182 7.85 0.76 -9.72
C MET A 182 7.04 -0.03 -10.74
N PHE A 183 7.16 0.26 -12.04
CA PHE A 183 6.36 -0.41 -13.07
C PHE A 183 6.47 -1.93 -13.01
N ILE A 184 7.68 -2.49 -12.92
CA ILE A 184 7.87 -3.95 -12.83
C ILE A 184 7.20 -4.52 -11.57
N SER A 185 7.43 -3.92 -10.40
CA SER A 185 6.85 -4.38 -9.15
C SER A 185 5.32 -4.33 -9.18
N GLN A 186 4.74 -3.30 -9.78
CA GLN A 186 3.29 -3.10 -9.79
C GLN A 186 2.60 -3.94 -10.87
N SER A 187 3.29 -4.24 -11.98
CA SER A 187 2.81 -5.26 -12.93
C SER A 187 2.79 -6.65 -12.31
N ILE A 188 3.80 -6.99 -11.49
CA ILE A 188 3.79 -8.26 -10.74
C ILE A 188 2.63 -8.28 -9.73
N PHE A 189 2.44 -7.18 -8.98
CA PHE A 189 1.29 -7.03 -8.07
C PHE A 189 -0.04 -7.30 -8.78
N ALA A 190 -0.32 -6.60 -9.89
CA ALA A 190 -1.54 -6.78 -10.66
C ALA A 190 -1.65 -8.22 -11.23
N ALA A 191 -0.55 -8.80 -11.70
CA ALA A 191 -0.54 -10.16 -12.24
C ALA A 191 -0.93 -11.23 -11.20
N ILE A 192 -0.53 -11.05 -9.94
CA ILE A 192 -0.87 -12.00 -8.86
C ILE A 192 -2.37 -12.00 -8.56
N HIS A 193 -3.10 -10.92 -8.89
CA HIS A 193 -4.54 -10.85 -8.70
C HIS A 193 -5.34 -11.56 -9.81
N ILE A 194 -4.71 -11.86 -10.96
CA ILE A 194 -5.38 -12.45 -12.13
C ILE A 194 -6.22 -13.68 -11.76
N PRO A 195 -5.71 -14.69 -11.02
CA PRO A 195 -6.50 -15.88 -10.73
C PRO A 195 -7.77 -15.57 -9.92
N ASN A 196 -7.65 -14.68 -8.92
CA ASN A 196 -8.79 -14.27 -8.12
C ASN A 196 -9.82 -13.49 -8.96
N ARG A 197 -9.37 -12.60 -9.87
CA ARG A 197 -10.26 -11.87 -10.77
C ARG A 197 -11.02 -12.76 -11.73
N ILE A 198 -10.34 -13.75 -12.31
CA ILE A 198 -10.97 -14.76 -13.16
C ILE A 198 -11.99 -15.56 -12.35
N TYR A 199 -11.64 -15.99 -11.14
CA TYR A 199 -12.55 -16.72 -10.26
C TYR A 199 -13.78 -15.90 -9.84
N SER A 200 -13.61 -14.60 -9.59
CA SER A 200 -14.72 -13.66 -9.33
C SER A 200 -15.58 -13.36 -10.58
N GLY A 201 -15.28 -13.96 -11.74
CA GLY A 201 -16.06 -13.82 -12.97
C GLY A 201 -15.71 -12.59 -13.81
N LEU A 202 -14.59 -11.91 -13.52
CA LEU A 202 -14.17 -10.75 -14.30
C LEU A 202 -13.64 -11.18 -15.67
N VAL A 203 -14.24 -10.69 -16.76
CA VAL A 203 -13.93 -11.11 -18.13
C VAL A 203 -13.86 -9.92 -19.09
N GLY A 204 -13.30 -10.13 -20.28
CA GLY A 204 -13.31 -9.15 -21.37
C GLY A 204 -12.59 -7.84 -21.02
N LEU A 205 -13.19 -6.70 -21.36
CA LEU A 205 -12.62 -5.38 -21.13
C LEU A 205 -12.60 -4.98 -19.65
N ASP A 206 -13.55 -5.46 -18.84
CA ASP A 206 -13.59 -5.16 -17.40
C ASP A 206 -12.35 -5.71 -16.69
N PHE A 207 -11.89 -6.90 -17.10
CA PHE A 207 -10.63 -7.47 -16.65
C PHE A 207 -9.42 -6.59 -17.01
N VAL A 208 -9.38 -6.08 -18.24
CA VAL A 208 -8.29 -5.21 -18.70
C VAL A 208 -8.30 -3.89 -17.91
N TYR A 209 -9.47 -3.30 -17.67
CA TYR A 209 -9.60 -2.08 -16.90
C TYR A 209 -9.19 -2.27 -15.44
N ASP A 210 -9.64 -3.33 -14.78
CA ASP A 210 -9.20 -3.65 -13.40
C ASP A 210 -7.68 -3.84 -13.34
N PHE A 211 -7.09 -4.56 -14.30
CA PHE A 211 -5.64 -4.74 -14.35
C PHE A 211 -4.89 -3.40 -14.48
N ILE A 212 -5.33 -2.52 -15.39
CA ILE A 212 -4.74 -1.19 -15.58
C ILE A 212 -4.89 -0.36 -14.30
N ILE A 213 -6.06 -0.37 -13.67
CA ILE A 213 -6.32 0.36 -12.42
C ILE A 213 -5.41 -0.15 -11.31
N LEU A 214 -5.24 -1.47 -11.16
CA LEU A 214 -4.34 -2.06 -10.17
C LEU A 214 -2.88 -1.62 -10.39
N VAL A 215 -2.41 -1.58 -11.64
CA VAL A 215 -1.06 -1.07 -11.96
C VAL A 215 -0.94 0.41 -11.61
N ILE A 216 -1.92 1.24 -12.00
CA ILE A 216 -1.90 2.69 -11.74
C ILE A 216 -1.91 2.98 -10.23
N LEU A 217 -2.86 2.40 -9.49
CA LEU A 217 -2.95 2.55 -8.04
C LEU A 217 -1.69 2.02 -7.36
N GLY A 218 -1.15 0.90 -7.84
CA GLY A 218 0.09 0.36 -7.33
C GLY A 218 1.27 1.31 -7.50
N VAL A 219 1.35 2.01 -8.64
CA VAL A 219 2.40 3.00 -8.92
C VAL A 219 2.22 4.21 -8.01
N ILE A 220 0.99 4.65 -7.79
CA ILE A 220 0.67 5.75 -6.86
C ILE A 220 1.12 5.40 -5.43
N PHE A 221 0.79 4.21 -4.91
CA PHE A 221 1.24 3.79 -3.58
C PHE A 221 2.76 3.65 -3.48
N SER A 222 3.41 3.13 -4.53
CA SER A 222 4.88 3.08 -4.60
C SER A 222 5.50 4.47 -4.58
N LEU A 223 4.87 5.42 -5.26
CA LEU A 223 5.30 6.80 -5.28
C LEU A 223 5.09 7.47 -3.91
N LEU A 224 3.94 7.27 -3.26
CA LEU A 224 3.71 7.72 -1.88
C LEU A 224 4.77 7.15 -0.94
N TYR A 225 5.12 5.86 -1.07
CA TYR A 225 6.18 5.25 -0.28
C TYR A 225 7.54 5.92 -0.52
N VAL A 226 7.92 6.15 -1.77
CA VAL A 226 9.21 6.80 -2.11
C VAL A 226 9.27 8.25 -1.64
N LEU A 227 8.17 9.01 -1.78
CA LEU A 227 8.11 10.42 -1.40
C LEU A 227 8.11 10.62 0.12
N THR A 228 7.42 9.76 0.86
CA THR A 228 7.27 9.86 2.32
C THR A 228 8.33 9.06 3.08
N LYS A 229 8.92 8.07 2.42
CA LYS A 229 9.75 7.01 3.02
C LYS A 229 9.05 6.35 4.22
N ASN A 230 7.73 6.33 4.29
CA ASN A 230 6.98 5.85 5.45
C ASN A 230 5.99 4.76 5.06
N LEU A 231 6.32 3.51 5.36
CA LEU A 231 5.47 2.37 5.02
C LEU A 231 4.15 2.39 5.79
N PHE A 232 4.16 2.78 7.07
CA PHE A 232 2.95 2.84 7.91
C PHE A 232 1.92 3.83 7.35
N PHE A 233 2.38 4.94 6.79
CA PHE A 233 1.48 5.88 6.13
C PHE A 233 0.80 5.25 4.92
N VAL A 234 1.56 4.56 4.06
CA VAL A 234 1.02 3.91 2.86
C VAL A 234 0.07 2.76 3.22
N ILE A 235 0.39 1.98 4.26
CA ILE A 235 -0.51 0.95 4.81
C ILE A 235 -1.85 1.58 5.22
N GLY A 236 -1.82 2.72 5.91
CA GLY A 236 -3.04 3.40 6.31
C GLY A 236 -3.84 3.97 5.12
N VAL A 237 -3.18 4.58 4.13
CA VAL A 237 -3.83 5.07 2.91
C VAL A 237 -4.45 3.91 2.13
N HIS A 238 -3.74 2.80 1.95
CA HIS A 238 -4.24 1.60 1.30
C HIS A 238 -5.42 1.00 2.08
N SER A 239 -5.32 0.91 3.41
CA SER A 239 -6.41 0.40 4.25
C SER A 239 -7.69 1.22 4.06
N LEU A 240 -7.57 2.56 4.01
CA LEU A 240 -8.69 3.47 3.80
C LEU A 240 -9.21 3.48 2.36
N MET A 241 -8.39 3.07 1.38
CA MET A 241 -8.84 2.84 0.01
C MET A 241 -9.66 1.56 -0.13
N ASN A 242 -9.33 0.52 0.66
CA ASN A 242 -10.06 -0.74 0.66
C ASN A 242 -11.32 -0.70 1.54
N VAL A 243 -11.24 -0.05 2.70
CA VAL A 243 -12.33 0.08 3.67
C VAL A 243 -12.46 1.55 4.07
N GLN A 244 -13.46 2.21 3.49
CA GLN A 244 -13.70 3.64 3.68
C GLN A 244 -14.63 3.85 4.86
N ILE A 245 -14.07 4.09 6.04
CA ILE A 245 -14.87 4.49 7.20
C ILE A 245 -15.28 5.96 7.01
N MET A 246 -16.55 6.20 6.70
CA MET A 246 -17.07 7.55 6.41
C MET A 246 -18.13 7.97 7.43
N PHE A 247 -18.07 9.20 7.91
CA PHE A 247 -19.10 9.75 8.80
C PHE A 247 -20.48 9.90 8.12
N TRP A 248 -20.46 10.11 6.81
CA TRP A 248 -21.64 10.38 6.01
C TRP A 248 -21.98 9.17 5.14
N ASP A 249 -23.26 8.92 4.98
CA ASP A 249 -23.75 7.99 3.96
C ASP A 249 -23.82 8.75 2.64
N SER A 250 -22.83 8.51 1.78
CA SER A 250 -22.57 9.29 0.56
C SER A 250 -22.17 8.39 -0.59
N SER A 251 -22.78 8.63 -1.76
CA SER A 251 -22.41 8.00 -3.03
C SER A 251 -21.06 8.48 -3.57
N PHE A 252 -20.46 9.51 -2.98
CA PHE A 252 -19.20 10.09 -3.43
C PHE A 252 -17.97 9.54 -2.71
N THR A 253 -18.13 8.61 -1.77
CA THR A 253 -17.04 8.08 -0.94
C THR A 253 -15.81 7.64 -1.75
N ASN A 254 -16.00 6.82 -2.78
CA ASN A 254 -14.91 6.35 -3.65
C ASN A 254 -14.22 7.51 -4.38
N THR A 255 -15.02 8.43 -4.91
CA THR A 255 -14.54 9.61 -5.63
C THR A 255 -13.75 10.53 -4.70
N ALA A 256 -14.24 10.78 -3.48
CA ALA A 256 -13.57 11.59 -2.47
C ALA A 256 -12.19 11.02 -2.13
N THR A 257 -12.14 9.70 -1.92
CA THR A 257 -10.93 8.97 -1.59
C THR A 257 -9.91 9.08 -2.71
N LEU A 258 -10.32 8.81 -3.95
CA LEU A 258 -9.43 8.90 -5.12
C LEU A 258 -8.89 10.33 -5.34
N ILE A 259 -9.76 11.35 -5.24
CA ILE A 259 -9.36 12.76 -5.32
C ILE A 259 -8.29 13.07 -4.26
N CYS A 260 -8.53 12.66 -3.01
CA CYS A 260 -7.57 12.89 -1.93
C CYS A 260 -6.22 12.22 -2.20
N VAL A 261 -6.20 10.97 -2.67
CA VAL A 261 -4.95 10.27 -3.02
C VAL A 261 -4.20 11.02 -4.13
N LEU A 262 -4.89 11.43 -5.18
CA LEU A 262 -4.28 12.13 -6.32
C LEU A 262 -3.74 13.51 -5.91
N LEU A 263 -4.54 14.30 -5.18
CA LEU A 263 -4.14 15.61 -4.69
C LEU A 263 -2.95 15.51 -3.73
N LEU A 264 -2.98 14.58 -2.79
CA LEU A 264 -1.87 14.31 -1.87
C LEU A 264 -0.59 13.98 -2.65
N THR A 265 -0.68 13.09 -3.63
CA THR A 265 0.46 12.68 -4.45
C THR A 265 1.04 13.87 -5.21
N CYS A 266 0.20 14.68 -5.85
CA CYS A 266 0.59 15.90 -6.54
C CYS A 266 1.25 16.92 -5.60
N LEU A 267 0.67 17.15 -4.42
CA LEU A 267 1.22 18.05 -3.41
C LEU A 267 2.61 17.59 -2.97
N LEU A 268 2.79 16.30 -2.67
CA LEU A 268 4.09 15.74 -2.26
C LEU A 268 5.15 15.88 -3.37
N ILE A 269 4.77 15.65 -4.63
CA ILE A 269 5.68 15.90 -5.78
C ILE A 269 6.07 17.39 -5.82
N CYS A 270 5.11 18.30 -5.70
CA CYS A 270 5.36 19.74 -5.72
C CYS A 270 6.29 20.18 -4.58
N PHE A 271 6.06 19.70 -3.36
CA PHE A 271 6.92 19.97 -2.21
C PHE A 271 8.35 19.45 -2.44
N LYS A 272 8.51 18.21 -2.88
CA LYS A 272 9.84 17.63 -3.15
C LYS A 272 10.58 18.34 -4.27
N ARG A 273 9.86 18.78 -5.32
CA ARG A 273 10.44 19.58 -6.40
C ARG A 273 10.90 20.96 -5.91
N LYS A 274 10.15 21.58 -5.00
CA LYS A 274 10.51 22.86 -4.38
C LYS A 274 11.75 22.73 -3.51
N GLU A 275 11.82 21.72 -2.64
CA GLU A 275 13.00 21.41 -1.82
C GLU A 275 14.25 21.23 -2.67
N PHE A 276 14.17 20.42 -3.73
CA PHE A 276 15.29 20.19 -4.65
C PHE A 276 15.77 21.49 -5.33
N ARG A 277 14.84 22.38 -5.72
CA ARG A 277 15.19 23.67 -6.32
C ARG A 277 15.89 24.59 -5.32
N ALA A 278 15.41 24.65 -4.07
CA ALA A 278 16.00 25.48 -3.02
C ALA A 278 17.45 25.05 -2.70
N GLN A 279 17.69 23.75 -2.57
CA GLN A 279 19.03 23.20 -2.34
C GLN A 279 20.00 23.55 -3.49
N LYS A 280 19.51 23.52 -4.75
CA LYS A 280 20.32 23.88 -5.91
C LYS A 280 20.67 25.37 -5.95
N SER A 281 19.76 26.25 -5.51
CA SER A 281 20.05 27.70 -5.44
C SER A 281 21.00 28.05 -4.30
N GLU A 282 20.92 27.38 -3.15
CA GLU A 282 21.81 27.63 -2.01
C GLU A 282 23.23 27.07 -2.25
N GLY A 283 23.36 25.95 -2.97
CA GLY A 283 24.65 25.40 -3.39
C GLY A 283 25.33 26.13 -4.56
N ALA A 284 24.71 27.20 -5.09
CA ALA A 284 25.23 27.99 -6.21
C ALA A 284 25.88 29.32 -5.78
N VAL A 285 26.09 29.56 -4.47
CA VAL A 285 26.93 30.67 -4.01
C VAL A 285 28.38 30.36 -4.41
N PRO A 286 28.99 31.10 -5.35
CA PRO A 286 30.39 30.93 -5.67
C PRO A 286 31.23 31.48 -4.51
N SER A 287 32.10 30.64 -3.95
CA SER A 287 33.28 31.10 -3.23
C SER A 287 34.29 31.69 -4.19
#